data_AF-A0A960YH79-F1
#
_entry.id   AF-A0A960YH79-F1
#
_cell.length_a   1.000
_cell.length_b   1.000
_cell.length_c   1.000
_cell.angle_alpha   90.00
_cell.angle_beta   90.00
_cell.angle_gamma   90.00
#
_symmetry.space_group_name_H-M   'P 1'
#
loop_
_entity.id
_entity.type
_entity.pdbx_description
1 polymer ?
#
loop_
_entity_poly.entity_id
_entity_poly.type
_entity_poly.pdbx_seq_one_letter_code
_entity_poly.pdbx_strand_id
1 'polypeptide(L)'
;MRKEPVFLALSALLIVVAQLSQPWPAVRRQAPHRALESVMMGSEAVLVDYYWFDLLQYFGGYRMGEHDLAGFNLRVERLLGLDPNFHRATLFAAVIRATDMGDPAGAVRWLAYAERANPGTWYYPYEQGFMQYLWLENYQAAKSAFERAGRCPGVAPAWRHFVARISELGGDPRVAREMWLEVAATAEHPSVREAALENVRRLEAILHKQGQERLTTPSAAPS
;
A
#
# COMPACT_ATOMS: atom_id res chain seq x y z
N MET A 1 15.06 -11.39 23.98
CA MET A 1 15.68 -10.32 23.17
C MET A 1 14.56 -9.56 22.46
N ARG A 2 14.60 -8.22 22.51
CA ARG A 2 13.53 -7.29 22.09
C ARG A 2 13.14 -7.49 20.63
N LYS A 3 11.84 -7.65 20.37
CA LYS A 3 11.24 -7.53 19.03
C LYS A 3 11.15 -6.04 18.70
N GLU A 4 11.94 -5.59 17.73
CA GLU A 4 12.08 -4.19 17.30
C GLU A 4 11.26 -3.90 16.01
N PRO A 5 11.04 -2.62 15.64
CA PRO A 5 9.77 -2.05 15.14
C PRO A 5 9.43 -2.28 13.66
N VAL A 6 9.97 -3.32 13.03
CA VAL A 6 9.65 -3.71 11.64
C VAL A 6 8.17 -4.10 11.49
N PHE A 7 7.52 -4.48 12.60
CA PHE A 7 6.16 -5.00 12.73
C PHE A 7 5.00 -4.02 12.45
N LEU A 8 5.20 -2.70 12.50
CA LEU A 8 4.07 -1.74 12.52
C LEU A 8 3.74 -1.10 11.17
N ALA A 9 4.58 -1.32 10.17
CA ALA A 9 4.70 -0.44 9.02
C ALA A 9 4.03 -1.02 7.75
N LEU A 10 4.27 -2.31 7.51
CA LEU A 10 3.57 -3.12 6.51
C LEU A 10 2.17 -3.52 6.99
N SER A 11 1.96 -3.48 8.29
CA SER A 11 0.79 -4.06 8.93
C SER A 11 -0.41 -3.14 8.84
N ALA A 12 -0.35 -1.84 9.09
CA ALA A 12 -1.58 -1.03 9.16
C ALA A 12 -2.44 -1.02 7.86
N LEU A 13 -1.84 -0.98 6.67
CA LEU A 13 -2.60 -0.90 5.41
C LEU A 13 -3.03 -2.28 4.89
N LEU A 14 -2.17 -3.31 5.01
CA LEU A 14 -2.53 -4.70 4.71
C LEU A 14 -3.48 -5.30 5.76
N ILE A 15 -3.37 -4.91 7.03
CA ILE A 15 -4.29 -5.29 8.10
C ILE A 15 -5.62 -4.57 7.92
N VAL A 16 -5.68 -3.29 7.52
CA VAL A 16 -6.97 -2.65 7.19
C VAL A 16 -7.61 -3.32 5.97
N VAL A 17 -6.86 -3.63 4.91
CA VAL A 17 -7.37 -4.36 3.74
C VAL A 17 -7.77 -5.81 4.08
N ALA A 18 -7.05 -6.49 4.98
CA ALA A 18 -7.36 -7.86 5.44
C ALA A 18 -8.50 -7.90 6.46
N GLN A 19 -8.62 -6.93 7.36
CA GLN A 19 -9.70 -6.84 8.35
C GLN A 19 -11.04 -6.44 7.72
N LEU A 20 -11.02 -5.80 6.55
CA LEU A 20 -12.23 -5.56 5.74
C LEU A 20 -12.76 -6.82 5.02
N SER A 21 -12.06 -7.96 5.09
CA SER A 21 -12.52 -9.25 4.56
C SER A 21 -13.35 -10.07 5.55
N GLN A 22 -13.55 -9.58 6.78
CA GLN A 22 -14.48 -10.18 7.75
C GLN A 22 -15.92 -9.83 7.35
N PRO A 23 -16.86 -10.80 7.30
CA PRO A 23 -18.25 -10.51 6.96
C PRO A 23 -18.86 -9.63 8.05
N TRP A 24 -19.12 -8.37 7.72
CA TRP A 24 -19.90 -7.49 8.59
C TRP A 24 -21.33 -8.06 8.71
N PRO A 25 -21.95 -8.09 9.90
CA PRO A 25 -23.35 -8.49 10.02
C PRO A 25 -24.19 -7.57 9.13
N ALA A 26 -24.88 -8.17 8.15
CA ALA A 26 -25.61 -7.49 7.09
C ALA A 26 -26.31 -6.21 7.57
N VAL A 27 -25.68 -5.06 7.33
CA VAL A 27 -26.33 -3.76 7.52
C VAL A 27 -27.33 -3.65 6.38
N ARG A 28 -28.59 -3.80 6.77
CA ARG A 28 -29.78 -3.76 5.91
C ARG A 28 -29.70 -2.55 4.95
N ARG A 29 -29.81 -2.84 3.65
CA ARG A 29 -29.89 -1.89 2.50
C ARG A 29 -30.36 -0.49 2.92
N GLN A 30 -29.49 0.51 2.74
CA GLN A 30 -29.80 1.92 3.01
C GLN A 30 -30.68 2.56 1.92
N ALA A 31 -31.45 3.54 2.37
CA ALA A 31 -32.39 4.39 1.63
C ALA A 31 -31.77 5.06 0.38
N PRO A 32 -32.59 5.49 -0.61
CA PRO A 32 -32.11 6.04 -1.88
C PRO A 32 -31.17 7.25 -1.68
N HIS A 33 -29.96 7.12 -2.23
CA HIS A 33 -28.77 7.97 -2.08
C HIS A 33 -29.02 9.50 -2.10
N ARG A 34 -29.96 9.99 -2.91
CA ARG A 34 -30.27 11.43 -3.04
C ARG A 34 -30.94 12.06 -1.82
N ALA A 35 -31.66 11.27 -1.02
CA ALA A 35 -32.43 11.79 0.12
C ALA A 35 -31.55 12.07 1.34
N LEU A 36 -30.37 11.45 1.43
CA LEU A 36 -29.39 11.68 2.51
C LEU A 36 -28.49 12.88 2.20
N GLU A 37 -28.05 13.02 0.95
CA GLU A 37 -27.22 14.15 0.51
C GLU A 37 -27.91 15.51 0.77
N SER A 38 -29.21 15.62 0.50
CA SER A 38 -29.99 16.86 0.72
C SER A 38 -30.14 17.25 2.19
N VAL A 39 -30.14 16.29 3.11
CA VAL A 39 -30.23 16.52 4.56
C VAL A 39 -28.85 16.86 5.14
N MET A 40 -27.77 16.38 4.52
CA MET A 40 -26.38 16.53 5.00
C MET A 40 -25.63 17.73 4.43
N MET A 41 -26.22 18.49 3.49
CA MET A 41 -25.64 19.67 2.83
C MET A 41 -25.14 20.79 3.78
N GLY A 42 -25.45 20.73 5.08
CA GLY A 42 -24.95 21.69 6.08
C GLY A 42 -23.54 21.41 6.62
N SER A 43 -22.97 20.23 6.36
CA SER A 43 -21.64 19.86 6.87
C SER A 43 -20.84 19.04 5.87
N GLU A 44 -19.86 19.69 5.24
CA GLU A 44 -18.90 19.07 4.31
C GLU A 44 -18.17 17.88 4.93
N ALA A 45 -17.85 17.95 6.24
CA ALA A 45 -17.22 16.85 6.97
C ALA A 45 -18.10 15.58 7.01
N VAL A 46 -19.41 15.72 7.15
CA VAL A 46 -20.34 14.57 7.18
C VAL A 46 -20.44 13.93 5.79
N LEU A 47 -20.42 14.74 4.73
CA LEU A 47 -20.40 14.23 3.35
C LEU A 47 -19.10 13.47 3.05
N VAL A 48 -17.95 13.97 3.51
CA VAL A 48 -16.65 13.28 3.39
C VAL A 48 -16.71 11.91 4.07
N ASP A 49 -17.22 11.82 5.29
CA ASP A 49 -17.36 10.54 6.00
C ASP A 49 -18.33 9.59 5.27
N TYR A 50 -19.45 10.11 4.76
CA TYR A 50 -20.39 9.32 3.97
C TYR A 50 -19.73 8.71 2.73
N TYR A 51 -19.03 9.52 1.93
CA TYR A 51 -18.36 9.03 0.72
C TYR A 51 -17.18 8.11 1.03
N TRP A 52 -16.55 8.26 2.20
CA TRP A 52 -15.55 7.30 2.68
C TRP A 52 -16.17 5.92 2.93
N PHE A 53 -17.29 5.86 3.66
CA PHE A 53 -17.99 4.58 3.88
C PHE A 53 -18.58 4.00 2.61
N ASP A 54 -19.07 4.84 1.70
CA ASP A 54 -19.56 4.44 0.38
C ASP A 54 -18.44 3.80 -0.47
N LEU A 55 -17.22 4.37 -0.45
CA LEU A 55 -16.04 3.79 -1.10
C LEU A 55 -15.64 2.44 -0.48
N LEU A 56 -15.62 2.36 0.85
CA LEU A 56 -15.28 1.12 1.56
C LEU A 56 -16.31 0.01 1.31
N GLN A 57 -17.59 0.32 1.38
CA GLN A 57 -18.67 -0.65 1.11
C GLN A 57 -18.63 -1.14 -0.33
N TYR A 58 -18.40 -0.25 -1.29
CA TYR A 58 -18.23 -0.64 -2.69
C TYR A 58 -17.05 -1.62 -2.83
N PHE A 59 -15.88 -1.32 -2.25
CA PHE A 59 -14.77 -2.26 -2.30
C PHE A 59 -15.10 -3.60 -1.61
N GLY A 60 -15.80 -3.57 -0.47
CA GLY A 60 -16.30 -4.77 0.21
C GLY A 60 -17.21 -5.63 -0.68
N GLY A 61 -18.16 -5.02 -1.39
CA GLY A 61 -19.03 -5.69 -2.36
C GLY A 61 -18.24 -6.35 -3.50
N TYR A 62 -17.23 -5.65 -4.04
CA TYR A 62 -16.29 -6.24 -5.00
C TYR A 62 -15.57 -7.47 -4.43
N ARG A 63 -15.07 -7.40 -3.19
CA ARG A 63 -14.39 -8.52 -2.53
C ARG A 63 -15.30 -9.73 -2.32
N MET A 64 -16.61 -9.51 -2.15
CA MET A 64 -17.64 -10.54 -2.05
C MET A 64 -18.12 -11.06 -3.41
N GLY A 65 -17.62 -10.51 -4.53
CA GLY A 65 -18.00 -10.91 -5.88
C GLY A 65 -19.34 -10.34 -6.35
N GLU A 66 -19.86 -9.30 -5.69
CA GLU A 66 -21.15 -8.69 -6.05
C GLU A 66 -21.07 -7.85 -7.33
N HIS A 67 -19.92 -7.25 -7.62
CA HIS A 67 -19.67 -6.40 -8.79
C HIS A 67 -18.16 -6.27 -9.08
N ASP A 68 -17.79 -5.59 -10.17
CA ASP A 68 -16.40 -5.29 -10.54
C ASP A 68 -15.88 -3.97 -9.93
N LEU A 69 -14.71 -3.48 -10.37
CA LEU A 69 -14.09 -2.22 -9.91
C LEU A 69 -14.35 -1.00 -10.81
N ALA A 70 -15.23 -1.09 -11.81
CA ALA A 70 -15.42 -0.02 -12.80
C ALA A 70 -15.82 1.33 -12.17
N GLY A 71 -16.57 1.30 -11.06
CA GLY A 71 -17.02 2.48 -10.32
C GLY A 71 -16.06 2.98 -9.24
N PHE A 72 -14.92 2.31 -9.02
CA PHE A 72 -14.01 2.64 -7.92
C PHE A 72 -13.41 4.04 -8.05
N ASN A 73 -12.84 4.36 -9.21
CA ASN A 73 -12.17 5.65 -9.44
C ASN A 73 -13.14 6.83 -9.30
N LEU A 74 -14.37 6.69 -9.81
CA LEU A 74 -15.40 7.72 -9.69
C LEU A 74 -15.73 8.03 -8.21
N ARG A 75 -15.75 7.02 -7.34
CA ARG A 75 -16.01 7.19 -5.90
C ARG A 75 -14.83 7.86 -5.20
N VAL A 76 -13.60 7.48 -5.55
CA VAL A 76 -12.39 8.15 -5.09
C VAL A 76 -12.41 9.62 -5.50
N GLU A 77 -12.71 9.93 -6.76
CA GLU A 77 -12.79 11.29 -7.29
C GLU A 77 -13.86 12.12 -6.59
N ARG A 78 -15.04 11.55 -6.28
CA ARG A 78 -16.08 12.25 -5.51
C ARG A 78 -15.60 12.63 -4.12
N LEU A 79 -14.99 11.68 -3.41
CA LEU A 79 -14.49 11.92 -2.05
C LEU A 79 -13.37 12.97 -2.04
N LEU A 80 -12.39 12.82 -2.93
CA LEU A 80 -11.26 13.75 -3.02
C LEU A 80 -11.62 15.08 -3.68
N GLY A 81 -12.75 15.16 -4.37
CA GLY A 81 -13.33 16.42 -4.83
C GLY A 81 -13.89 17.27 -3.68
N LEU A 82 -14.29 16.63 -2.57
CA LEU A 82 -14.72 17.32 -1.34
C LEU A 82 -13.53 17.62 -0.41
N ASP A 83 -12.70 16.61 -0.15
CA ASP A 83 -11.48 16.78 0.65
C ASP A 83 -10.26 16.24 -0.11
N PRO A 84 -9.55 17.10 -0.87
CA PRO A 84 -8.34 16.72 -1.60
C PRO A 84 -7.21 16.20 -0.70
N ASN A 85 -7.27 16.48 0.61
CA ASN A 85 -6.25 16.12 1.58
C ASN A 85 -6.62 14.87 2.38
N PHE A 86 -7.70 14.19 2.01
CA PHE A 86 -8.14 12.95 2.66
C PHE A 86 -7.19 11.78 2.35
N HIS A 87 -6.09 11.75 3.10
CA HIS A 87 -4.98 10.82 2.90
C HIS A 87 -5.40 9.34 2.93
N ARG A 88 -6.36 8.98 3.78
CA ARG A 88 -6.84 7.59 3.90
C ARG A 88 -7.38 7.04 2.57
N ALA A 89 -8.22 7.81 1.87
CA ALA A 89 -8.73 7.41 0.57
C ALA A 89 -7.65 7.44 -0.51
N THR A 90 -6.75 8.41 -0.45
CA THR A 90 -5.62 8.49 -1.39
C THR A 90 -4.73 7.25 -1.31
N LEU A 91 -4.36 6.83 -0.10
CA LEU A 91 -3.54 5.63 0.13
C LEU A 91 -4.30 4.35 -0.23
N PHE A 92 -5.56 4.25 0.19
CA PHE A 92 -6.41 3.11 -0.15
C PHE A 92 -6.53 2.92 -1.67
N ALA A 93 -6.80 4.00 -2.40
CA ALA A 93 -6.86 3.97 -3.86
C ALA A 93 -5.52 3.55 -4.50
N ALA A 94 -4.39 3.97 -3.94
CA ALA A 94 -3.08 3.55 -4.41
C ALA A 94 -2.88 2.03 -4.27
N VAL A 95 -3.26 1.45 -3.14
CA VAL A 95 -3.16 0.00 -2.90
C VAL A 95 -4.03 -0.77 -3.87
N ILE A 96 -5.33 -0.46 -3.93
CA ILE A 96 -6.27 -1.16 -4.82
C ILE A 96 -5.83 -1.07 -6.27
N ARG A 97 -5.27 0.07 -6.67
CA ARG A 97 -4.70 0.24 -8.01
C ARG A 97 -3.50 -0.69 -8.26
N ALA A 98 -2.61 -0.83 -7.29
CA ALA A 98 -1.44 -1.70 -7.42
C ALA A 98 -1.81 -3.19 -7.38
N THR A 99 -2.77 -3.57 -6.55
CA THR A 99 -3.17 -4.96 -6.31
C THR A 99 -4.28 -5.40 -7.26
N ASP A 100 -5.51 -4.95 -7.01
CA ASP A 100 -6.72 -5.49 -7.62
C ASP A 100 -6.92 -5.00 -9.06
N MET A 101 -6.36 -3.83 -9.41
CA MET A 101 -6.35 -3.32 -10.78
C MET A 101 -5.07 -3.67 -11.56
N GLY A 102 -4.04 -4.22 -10.91
CA GLY A 102 -2.78 -4.61 -11.55
C GLY A 102 -1.97 -3.45 -12.16
N ASP A 103 -2.10 -2.22 -11.65
CA ASP A 103 -1.39 -1.01 -12.13
C ASP A 103 -0.49 -0.40 -11.03
N PRO A 104 0.55 -1.11 -10.56
CA PRO A 104 1.47 -0.59 -9.53
C PRO A 104 2.24 0.65 -9.99
N ALA A 105 2.57 0.75 -11.28
CA ALA A 105 3.20 1.95 -11.84
C ALA A 105 2.26 3.17 -11.76
N GLY A 106 0.96 2.98 -12.03
CA GLY A 106 -0.04 4.03 -11.83
C GLY A 106 -0.27 4.38 -10.37
N ALA A 107 -0.19 3.42 -9.45
CA ALA A 107 -0.26 3.69 -8.02
C ALA A 107 0.90 4.62 -7.58
N VAL A 108 2.12 4.37 -8.05
CA VAL A 108 3.26 5.27 -7.80
C VAL A 108 3.00 6.66 -8.39
N ARG A 109 2.51 6.77 -9.63
CA ARG A 109 2.19 8.08 -10.24
C ARG A 109 1.12 8.84 -9.45
N TRP A 110 0.11 8.13 -8.97
CA TRP A 110 -0.97 8.66 -8.13
C TRP A 110 -0.43 9.20 -6.80
N LEU A 111 0.38 8.41 -6.09
CA LEU A 111 1.01 8.85 -4.85
C LEU A 111 1.99 10.01 -5.06
N ALA A 112 2.70 10.04 -6.19
CA ALA A 112 3.56 11.17 -6.54
C ALA A 112 2.76 12.44 -6.84
N TYR A 113 1.56 12.32 -7.43
CA TYR A 113 0.63 13.43 -7.58
C TYR A 113 0.16 13.95 -6.21
N ALA A 114 -0.25 13.06 -5.31
CA ALA A 114 -0.64 13.42 -3.95
C ALA A 114 0.51 14.05 -3.14
N GLU A 115 1.73 13.54 -3.26
CA GLU A 115 2.95 14.10 -2.63
C GLU A 115 3.20 15.54 -3.10
N ARG A 116 3.02 15.84 -4.40
CA ARG A 116 3.17 17.20 -4.93
C ARG A 116 2.09 18.15 -4.44
N ALA A 117 0.85 17.67 -4.30
CA ALA A 117 -0.26 18.47 -3.78
C ALA A 117 -0.12 18.73 -2.27
N ASN A 118 0.52 17.81 -1.54
CA ASN A 118 0.62 17.83 -0.08
C ASN A 118 2.08 17.65 0.38
N PRO A 119 2.97 18.63 0.09
CA PRO A 119 4.38 18.54 0.41
C PRO A 119 4.60 18.40 1.91
N GLY A 120 5.56 17.56 2.30
CA GLY A 120 5.88 17.29 3.71
C GLY A 120 5.04 16.16 4.35
N THR A 121 4.08 15.61 3.61
CA THR A 121 3.32 14.44 4.04
C THR A 121 4.13 13.16 3.83
N TRP A 122 4.58 12.53 4.92
CA TRP A 122 5.53 11.42 4.83
C TRP A 122 4.93 10.11 4.31
N TYR A 123 3.62 9.90 4.44
CA TYR A 123 2.96 8.64 4.06
C TYR A 123 3.05 8.39 2.54
N TYR A 124 2.97 9.44 1.70
CA TYR A 124 3.00 9.27 0.25
C TYR A 124 4.34 8.77 -0.30
N PRO A 125 5.50 9.39 -0.01
CA PRO A 125 6.78 8.85 -0.43
C PRO A 125 7.09 7.51 0.26
N TYR A 126 6.57 7.27 1.46
CA TYR A 126 6.71 5.98 2.14
C TYR A 126 5.99 4.86 1.36
N GLU A 127 4.71 5.05 1.02
CA GLU A 127 3.94 4.08 0.25
C GLU A 127 4.49 3.92 -1.17
N GLN A 128 5.00 5.00 -1.79
CA GLN A 128 5.74 4.87 -3.06
C GLN A 128 6.94 3.95 -2.92
N GLY A 129 7.68 4.05 -1.81
CA GLY A 129 8.81 3.17 -1.52
C GLY A 129 8.40 1.71 -1.52
N PHE A 130 7.30 1.38 -0.83
CA PHE A 130 6.76 0.02 -0.83
C PHE A 130 6.28 -0.45 -2.20
N MET A 131 5.57 0.40 -2.93
CA MET A 131 5.11 0.08 -4.29
C MET A 131 6.28 -0.21 -5.24
N GLN A 132 7.31 0.62 -5.18
CA GLN A 132 8.54 0.44 -5.96
C GLN A 132 9.29 -0.82 -5.54
N TYR A 133 9.32 -1.12 -4.24
CA TYR A 133 10.10 -2.22 -3.69
C TYR A 133 9.47 -3.59 -3.94
N LEU A 134 8.18 -3.72 -3.66
CA LEU A 134 7.48 -5.01 -3.65
C LEU A 134 6.87 -5.37 -5.02
N TRP A 135 6.35 -4.39 -5.77
CA TRP A 135 5.66 -4.64 -7.04
C TRP A 135 6.49 -4.33 -8.27
N LEU A 136 7.28 -3.25 -8.25
CA LEU A 136 8.06 -2.82 -9.42
C LEU A 136 9.52 -3.27 -9.38
N GLU A 137 9.98 -3.80 -8.23
CA GLU A 137 11.37 -4.18 -7.97
C GLU A 137 12.39 -3.10 -8.33
N ASN A 138 11.96 -1.84 -8.32
CA ASN A 138 12.82 -0.70 -8.56
C ASN A 138 13.42 -0.26 -7.23
N TYR A 139 14.38 -1.05 -6.79
CA TYR A 139 15.09 -0.89 -5.53
C TYR A 139 15.71 0.50 -5.33
N GLN A 140 16.23 1.11 -6.39
CA GLN A 140 16.78 2.47 -6.33
C GLN A 140 15.71 3.53 -6.15
N ALA A 141 14.59 3.40 -6.87
CA ALA A 141 13.45 4.31 -6.68
C ALA A 141 12.81 4.13 -5.29
N ALA A 142 12.74 2.89 -4.79
CA ALA A 142 12.27 2.57 -3.45
C ALA A 142 13.12 3.26 -2.39
N LYS A 143 14.45 3.06 -2.43
CA LYS A 143 15.40 3.74 -1.55
C LYS A 143 15.21 5.26 -1.58
N SER A 144 15.15 5.84 -2.77
CA SER A 144 14.96 7.28 -2.94
C SER A 144 13.64 7.77 -2.32
N ALA A 145 12.56 7.01 -2.44
CA ALA A 145 11.26 7.34 -1.88
C ALA A 145 11.26 7.23 -0.34
N PHE A 146 11.86 6.18 0.21
CA PHE A 146 12.05 6.04 1.65
C PHE A 146 12.89 7.19 2.22
N GLU A 147 14.03 7.53 1.61
CA GLU A 147 14.83 8.68 2.03
C GLU A 147 14.07 10.01 2.00
N ARG A 148 13.14 10.21 1.05
CA ARG A 148 12.25 11.38 1.06
C ARG A 148 11.30 11.32 2.24
N ALA A 149 10.67 10.18 2.49
CA ALA A 149 9.75 10.00 3.61
C ALA A 149 10.42 10.31 4.97
N GLY A 150 11.67 9.86 5.17
CA GLY A 150 12.40 10.09 6.44
C GLY A 150 12.77 11.56 6.69
N ARG A 151 12.87 12.37 5.62
CA ARG A 151 13.16 13.81 5.66
C ARG A 151 11.92 14.67 5.90
N CYS A 152 10.72 14.12 5.78
CA CYS A 152 9.50 14.87 6.00
C CYS A 152 9.35 15.33 7.47
N PRO A 153 8.73 16.49 7.70
CA PRO A 153 8.37 16.95 9.04
C PRO A 153 7.33 16.01 9.68
N GLY A 154 7.29 15.97 11.02
CA GLY A 154 6.29 15.17 11.76
C GLY A 154 6.55 13.66 11.80
N VAL A 155 7.63 13.17 11.18
CA VAL A 155 8.00 11.75 11.25
C VAL A 155 8.52 11.39 12.65
N ALA A 156 7.91 10.39 13.28
CA ALA A 156 8.38 9.90 14.58
C ALA A 156 9.84 9.41 14.48
N PRO A 157 10.71 9.64 15.48
CA PRO A 157 12.12 9.21 15.43
C PRO A 157 12.30 7.72 15.13
N ALA A 158 11.49 6.86 15.76
CA ALA A 158 11.48 5.41 15.49
C ALA A 158 11.22 5.10 14.01
N TRP A 159 10.36 5.89 13.36
CA TRP A 159 10.05 5.74 11.95
C TRP A 159 11.21 6.18 11.04
N ARG A 160 11.93 7.25 11.40
CA ARG A 160 13.14 7.64 10.66
C ARG A 160 14.20 6.55 10.67
N HIS A 161 14.39 5.90 11.83
CA HIS A 161 15.31 4.75 11.93
C HIS A 161 14.84 3.57 11.08
N PHE A 162 13.54 3.25 11.08
CA PHE A 162 12.99 2.22 10.22
C PHE A 162 13.20 2.52 8.74
N VAL A 163 12.89 3.74 8.32
CA VAL A 163 13.04 4.21 6.94
C VAL A 163 14.51 4.22 6.50
N ALA A 164 15.43 4.65 7.36
CA ALA A 164 16.87 4.59 7.10
C ALA A 164 17.33 3.14 6.92
N ARG A 165 16.88 2.25 7.81
CA ARG A 165 17.19 0.81 7.74
C ARG A 165 16.65 0.17 6.47
N ILE A 166 15.41 0.44 6.10
CA ILE A 166 14.82 -0.06 4.85
C ILE A 166 15.45 0.58 3.62
N SER A 167 15.94 1.82 3.69
CA SER A 167 16.67 2.46 2.58
C SER A 167 18.04 1.80 2.34
N GLU A 168 18.74 1.40 3.40
CA GLU A 168 19.99 0.63 3.31
C GLU A 168 19.75 -0.78 2.78
N LEU A 169 18.68 -1.42 3.26
CA LEU A 169 18.29 -2.78 2.89
C LEU A 169 17.54 -2.86 1.55
N GLY A 170 17.01 -1.73 1.07
CA GLY A 170 16.11 -1.60 -0.06
C GLY A 170 16.74 -1.90 -1.42
N GLY A 171 18.03 -2.24 -1.44
CA GLY A 171 18.75 -2.79 -2.58
C GLY A 171 18.76 -4.32 -2.66
N ASP A 172 18.28 -5.01 -1.63
CA ASP A 172 18.50 -6.45 -1.46
C ASP A 172 17.20 -7.26 -1.65
N PRO A 173 17.09 -8.09 -2.70
CA PRO A 173 15.92 -8.95 -2.90
C PRO A 173 15.67 -9.94 -1.74
N ARG A 174 16.69 -10.22 -0.89
CA ARG A 174 16.50 -11.01 0.33
C ARG A 174 15.60 -10.30 1.34
N VAL A 175 15.65 -8.98 1.41
CA VAL A 175 14.83 -8.20 2.35
C VAL A 175 13.37 -8.17 1.87
N ALA A 176 13.13 -8.07 0.57
CA ALA A 176 11.81 -8.23 -0.02
C ALA A 176 11.24 -9.64 0.26
N ARG A 177 12.07 -10.69 0.18
CA ARG A 177 11.68 -12.06 0.52
C ARG A 177 11.21 -12.16 1.98
N GLU A 178 11.99 -11.62 2.91
CA GLU A 178 11.62 -11.63 4.34
C GLU A 178 10.33 -10.85 4.62
N MET A 179 10.13 -9.69 3.95
CA MET A 179 8.87 -8.95 4.06
C MET A 179 7.66 -9.77 3.59
N TRP A 180 7.77 -10.44 2.44
CA TRP A 180 6.68 -11.27 1.92
C TRP A 180 6.43 -12.52 2.79
N LEU A 181 7.47 -13.10 3.40
CA LEU A 181 7.31 -14.19 4.37
C LEU A 181 6.52 -13.74 5.60
N GLU A 182 6.79 -12.54 6.12
CA GLU A 182 6.02 -11.98 7.24
C GLU A 182 4.55 -11.77 6.82
N VAL A 183 4.29 -11.19 5.64
CA VAL A 183 2.92 -11.02 5.12
C VAL A 183 2.21 -12.37 5.04
N ALA A 184 2.86 -13.41 4.52
CA ALA A 184 2.30 -14.75 4.46
C ALA A 184 2.00 -15.33 5.86
N ALA A 185 2.88 -15.10 6.84
CA ALA A 185 2.74 -15.58 8.21
C ALA A 185 1.60 -14.88 8.97
N THR A 186 1.38 -13.58 8.73
CA THR A 186 0.34 -12.79 9.40
C THR A 186 -0.97 -12.73 8.63
N ALA A 187 -1.04 -13.23 7.39
CA ALA A 187 -2.24 -13.17 6.57
C ALA A 187 -3.38 -14.00 7.17
N GLU A 188 -4.52 -13.35 7.43
CA GLU A 188 -5.76 -14.00 7.86
C GLU A 188 -6.46 -14.72 6.69
N HIS A 189 -6.48 -14.11 5.50
CA HIS A 189 -7.17 -14.65 4.34
C HIS A 189 -6.24 -15.55 3.49
N PRO A 190 -6.67 -16.77 3.11
CA PRO A 190 -5.84 -17.72 2.35
C PRO A 190 -5.30 -17.16 1.03
N SER A 191 -6.08 -16.37 0.30
CA SER A 191 -5.63 -15.78 -0.97
C SER A 191 -4.48 -14.78 -0.81
N VAL A 192 -4.46 -14.02 0.29
CA VAL A 192 -3.39 -13.06 0.59
C VAL A 192 -2.12 -13.82 0.94
N ARG A 193 -2.26 -14.90 1.72
CA ARG A 193 -1.14 -15.80 2.03
C ARG A 193 -0.54 -16.40 0.76
N GLU A 194 -1.36 -16.92 -0.15
CA GLU A 194 -0.88 -17.53 -1.39
C GLU A 194 -0.18 -16.52 -2.29
N ALA A 195 -0.76 -15.32 -2.46
CA ALA A 195 -0.13 -14.26 -3.25
C ALA A 195 1.23 -13.82 -2.66
N ALA A 196 1.36 -13.79 -1.33
CA ALA A 196 2.63 -13.51 -0.68
C ALA A 196 3.66 -14.63 -0.93
N LEU A 197 3.25 -15.91 -0.82
CA LEU A 197 4.12 -17.06 -1.08
C LEU A 197 4.56 -17.15 -2.55
N GLU A 198 3.70 -16.78 -3.51
CA GLU A 198 4.06 -16.67 -4.92
C GLU A 198 5.20 -15.66 -5.13
N ASN A 199 5.13 -14.50 -4.47
CA ASN A 199 6.21 -13.51 -4.50
C ASN A 199 7.51 -14.02 -3.85
N VAL A 200 7.42 -14.78 -2.76
CA VAL A 200 8.59 -15.44 -2.14
C VAL A 200 9.26 -16.39 -3.13
N ARG A 201 8.49 -17.31 -3.75
CA ARG A 201 9.00 -18.28 -4.74
C ARG A 201 9.70 -17.58 -5.90
N ARG A 202 9.11 -16.50 -6.39
CA ARG A 202 9.68 -15.68 -7.47
C ARG A 202 11.01 -15.03 -7.07
N LEU A 203 11.09 -14.45 -5.88
CA LEU A 203 12.32 -13.82 -5.36
C LEU A 203 13.42 -14.85 -5.10
N GLU A 204 13.09 -16.04 -4.61
CA GLU A 204 14.04 -17.15 -4.43
C GLU A 204 14.68 -17.56 -5.76
N ALA A 205 13.88 -17.62 -6.85
CA ALA A 205 14.40 -17.91 -8.18
C ALA A 205 15.39 -16.82 -8.67
N ILE A 206 15.15 -15.55 -8.38
CA ILE A 206 16.06 -14.44 -8.70
C ILE A 206 17.36 -14.57 -7.90
N LEU A 207 17.25 -14.81 -6.59
CA LEU A 207 18.39 -14.97 -5.69
C LEU A 207 19.27 -16.15 -6.09
N HIS A 208 18.67 -17.27 -6.50
CA HIS A 208 19.39 -18.44 -6.98
C HIS A 208 20.21 -18.11 -8.23
N LYS A 209 19.61 -17.43 -9.22
CA LYS A 209 20.33 -17.00 -10.45
C LYS A 209 21.50 -16.08 -10.14
N GLN A 210 21.30 -15.08 -9.29
CA GLN A 210 22.37 -14.16 -8.86
C GLN A 210 23.50 -14.89 -8.13
N GLY A 211 23.18 -15.91 -7.33
CA GLY A 211 24.17 -16.78 -6.69
C GLY A 211 25.00 -17.56 -7.70
N GLN A 212 24.37 -18.12 -8.73
CA GLN A 212 25.07 -18.84 -9.79
C GLN A 212 25.97 -17.93 -10.63
N GLU A 213 25.51 -16.73 -10.99
CA GLU A 213 26.30 -15.74 -11.74
C GLU A 213 27.54 -15.27 -10.97
N ARG A 214 27.44 -15.10 -9.65
CA ARG A 214 28.61 -14.78 -8.80
C ARG A 214 29.63 -15.92 -8.72
N LEU A 215 29.18 -17.17 -8.84
CA LEU A 215 30.07 -18.34 -8.84
C LEU A 215 30.76 -18.55 -10.19
N THR A 216 30.17 -18.08 -11.28
CA THR A 216 30.70 -18.25 -12.65
C THR A 216 31.49 -17.05 -13.16
N THR A 217 31.41 -15.89 -12.50
CA THR A 217 32.21 -14.71 -12.84
C THR A 217 33.61 -14.85 -12.21
N PRO A 218 34.72 -14.90 -12.97
CA PRO A 218 36.06 -14.99 -12.41
C PRO A 218 36.33 -13.77 -11.53
N SER A 219 36.71 -14.01 -10.27
CA SER A 219 37.28 -12.97 -9.40
C SER A 219 38.49 -12.37 -10.12
N ALA A 220 38.35 -11.18 -10.70
CA ALA A 220 39.50 -10.43 -11.20
C ALA A 220 40.43 -10.18 -10.01
N ALA A 221 41.55 -10.89 -9.98
CA ALA A 221 42.56 -10.73 -8.96
C ALA A 221 43.08 -9.28 -9.00
N PRO A 222 43.28 -8.62 -7.85
CA PRO A 222 43.89 -7.30 -7.83
C PRO A 222 45.32 -7.39 -8.39
N SER A 223 45.63 -6.47 -9.30
CA SER A 223 46.96 -6.27 -9.92
C SER A 223 47.91 -5.58 -8.95
#